data_AF-A0A7Y9GGI0-F1
#
_entry.id   AF-A0A7Y9GGI0-F1
#
_cell.length_a   1.000
_cell.length_b   1.000
_cell.length_c   1.000
_cell.angle_alpha   90.00
_cell.angle_beta   90.00
_cell.angle_gamma   90.00
#
_symmetry.space_group_name_H-M   'P 1'
#
loop_
_entity.id
_entity.type
_entity.pdbx_description
1 polymer ?
#
loop_
_entity_poly.entity_id
_entity_poly.type
_entity_poly.pdbx_seq_one_letter_code
_entity_poly.pdbx_strand_id
1 'polypeptide(L)'
;MKSWRVPTGAGDTWNYSMESKHFNQLAGTFDIPRFLFLVVVPADVRAYTRADDECLRLYRACYWASFKDVQPAWEIPGDKEVKAPVPKRNLLTVDSLLALMVRPVTSLEAS
;
A
#
# COMPACT_ATOMS: atom_id res chain seq x y z
N MET A 1 -2.59 -1.71 -8.09
CA MET A 1 -1.14 -1.72 -7.83
C MET A 1 -0.53 -0.45 -8.41
N LYS A 2 0.44 0.17 -7.72
CA LYS A 2 1.21 1.32 -8.20
C LYS A 2 2.70 1.09 -7.92
N SER A 3 3.56 1.65 -8.76
CA SER A 3 5.02 1.67 -8.56
C SER A 3 5.49 3.11 -8.36
N TRP A 4 6.47 3.33 -7.48
CA TRP A 4 6.91 4.67 -7.10
C TRP A 4 8.42 4.78 -6.94
N ARG A 5 9.05 5.66 -7.73
CA ARG A 5 10.52 5.84 -7.86
C ARG A 5 11.11 6.86 -6.89
N VAL A 6 10.30 7.80 -6.39
CA VAL A 6 10.75 8.90 -5.52
C VAL A 6 9.97 8.84 -4.21
N PRO A 7 10.24 7.84 -3.35
CA PRO A 7 9.50 7.71 -2.11
C PRO A 7 9.79 8.86 -1.16
N THR A 8 8.72 9.43 -0.64
CA THR A 8 8.71 10.39 0.45
C THR A 8 8.02 9.77 1.66
N GLY A 9 8.38 10.23 2.86
CA GLY A 9 7.86 9.68 4.12
C GLY A 9 8.97 9.45 5.14
N ALA A 10 8.84 10.11 6.28
CA ALA A 10 9.74 9.97 7.42
C ALA A 10 9.25 8.85 8.37
N GLY A 11 10.17 8.34 9.20
CA GLY A 11 9.84 7.30 10.20
C GLY A 11 9.26 6.04 9.57
N ASP A 12 8.11 5.60 10.07
CA ASP A 12 7.51 4.29 9.76
C ASP A 12 6.44 4.32 8.66
N THR A 13 6.27 5.44 7.95
CA THR A 13 5.19 5.61 6.97
C THR A 13 5.70 6.24 5.67
N TRP A 14 5.25 5.68 4.54
CA TRP A 14 5.36 6.28 3.21
C TRP A 14 4.19 7.22 2.95
N ASN A 15 4.42 8.35 2.27
CA ASN A 15 3.39 9.32 1.89
C ASN A 15 3.19 9.35 0.37
N TYR A 16 2.48 8.37 -0.17
CA TYR A 16 2.29 8.25 -1.61
C TYR A 16 1.27 9.28 -2.11
N SER A 17 1.65 10.11 -3.07
CA SER A 17 0.73 11.07 -3.70
C SER A 17 -0.06 10.41 -4.82
N MET A 18 -1.38 10.58 -4.83
CA MET A 18 -2.26 10.09 -5.88
C MET A 18 -3.50 10.98 -6.06
N GLU A 19 -4.09 10.97 -7.25
CA GLU A 19 -5.31 11.72 -7.52
C GLU A 19 -6.47 11.26 -6.62
N SER A 20 -7.27 12.23 -6.16
CA SER A 20 -8.44 12.05 -5.28
C SER A 20 -9.40 10.97 -5.81
N LYS A 21 -9.68 10.94 -7.12
CA LYS A 21 -10.56 9.92 -7.72
C LYS A 21 -10.04 8.50 -7.50
N HIS A 22 -8.72 8.29 -7.56
CA HIS A 22 -8.12 6.97 -7.34
C HIS A 22 -8.10 6.63 -5.85
N PHE A 23 -7.90 7.62 -4.98
CA PHE A 23 -7.98 7.42 -3.54
C PHE A 23 -9.40 7.03 -3.11
N ASN A 24 -10.41 7.69 -3.67
CA ASN A 24 -11.83 7.42 -3.38
C ASN A 24 -12.29 6.03 -3.87
N GLN A 25 -11.57 5.40 -4.81
CA GLN A 25 -11.81 4.00 -5.17
C GLN A 25 -11.36 3.02 -4.09
N LEU A 26 -10.53 3.45 -3.14
CA LEU A 26 -9.97 2.61 -2.07
C LEU A 26 -10.50 2.99 -0.68
N ALA A 27 -10.84 4.26 -0.47
CA ALA A 27 -11.34 4.77 0.79
C ALA A 27 -12.82 4.39 1.01
N GLY A 28 -13.18 4.08 2.25
CA GLY A 28 -14.54 3.72 2.65
C GLY A 28 -14.82 2.22 2.65
N THR A 29 -16.04 1.87 3.03
CA THR A 29 -16.47 0.48 3.17
C THR A 29 -16.99 -0.09 1.85
N PHE A 30 -16.50 -1.26 1.48
CA PHE A 30 -16.90 -2.00 0.28
C PHE A 30 -17.17 -3.47 0.63
N ASP A 31 -18.05 -4.12 -0.14
CA ASP A 31 -18.32 -5.56 0.02
C ASP A 31 -17.07 -6.42 -0.20
N ILE A 32 -16.22 -5.99 -1.15
CA ILE A 32 -14.91 -6.59 -1.43
C ILE A 32 -13.84 -5.63 -0.90
N PRO A 33 -12.99 -6.07 0.06
CA PRO A 33 -11.91 -5.25 0.58
C PRO A 33 -10.99 -4.76 -0.53
N ARG A 34 -10.61 -3.47 -0.47
CA ARG A 34 -9.73 -2.84 -1.43
C ARG A 34 -8.46 -2.37 -0.75
N PHE A 35 -7.33 -2.68 -1.36
CA PHE A 35 -6.02 -2.35 -0.83
C PHE A 35 -5.19 -1.60 -1.86
N LEU A 36 -4.39 -0.65 -1.40
CA LEU A 36 -3.29 -0.11 -2.19
C LEU A 36 -2.11 -1.05 -2.07
N PHE A 37 -1.68 -1.66 -3.17
CA PHE A 37 -0.36 -2.25 -3.28
C PHE A 37 0.61 -1.26 -3.90
N LEU A 38 1.66 -0.91 -3.15
CA LEU A 38 2.65 0.09 -3.50
C LEU A 38 4.04 -0.55 -3.58
N VAL A 39 4.58 -0.66 -4.79
CA VAL A 39 5.97 -1.07 -5.00
C VAL A 39 6.84 0.16 -4.97
N VAL A 40 7.67 0.27 -3.93
CA VAL A 40 8.69 1.32 -3.91
C VAL A 40 9.90 0.79 -4.67
N VAL A 41 10.31 1.50 -5.71
CA VAL A 41 11.50 1.15 -6.50
C VAL A 41 12.56 2.23 -6.34
N PRO A 42 13.86 1.93 -6.48
CA PRO A 42 14.89 2.95 -6.52
C PRO A 42 14.74 3.87 -7.74
N ALA A 43 15.30 5.08 -7.66
CA ALA A 43 15.31 6.01 -8.80
C ALA A 43 16.23 5.49 -9.93
N ASP A 44 17.38 4.93 -9.58
CA ASP A 44 18.24 4.20 -10.51
C ASP A 44 17.83 2.72 -10.56
N VAL A 45 17.45 2.23 -11.74
CA VAL A 45 17.08 0.83 -11.98
C VAL A 45 18.23 -0.12 -11.64
N ARG A 46 19.50 0.30 -11.79
CA ARG A 46 20.66 -0.53 -11.42
C ARG A 46 20.78 -0.76 -9.92
N ALA A 47 20.16 0.11 -9.11
CA ALA A 47 20.09 -0.06 -7.67
C ALA A 47 18.94 -0.98 -7.24
N TYR A 48 18.19 -1.59 -8.17
CA TYR A 48 17.08 -2.49 -7.86
C TYR A 48 17.56 -3.79 -7.19
N THR A 49 18.74 -4.27 -7.58
CA THR A 49 19.35 -5.47 -7.00
C THR A 49 20.82 -5.23 -6.76
N ARG A 50 21.34 -5.74 -5.65
CA ARG A 50 22.77 -5.89 -5.44
C ARG A 50 23.06 -7.34 -5.14
N ALA A 51 23.92 -7.92 -5.97
CA ALA A 51 24.48 -9.23 -5.72
C ALA A 51 25.88 -9.05 -5.12
N ASP A 52 26.19 -9.86 -4.12
CA ASP A 52 27.55 -10.19 -3.70
C ASP A 52 27.77 -11.70 -3.86
N ASP A 53 28.93 -12.20 -3.44
CA ASP A 53 29.30 -13.61 -3.52
C ASP A 53 28.48 -14.52 -2.59
N GLU A 54 27.77 -13.95 -1.61
CA GLU A 54 26.95 -14.69 -0.66
C GLU A 54 25.46 -14.65 -1.02
N CYS A 55 24.96 -13.52 -1.52
CA CYS A 55 23.53 -13.31 -1.70
C CYS A 55 23.14 -12.35 -2.82
N LEU A 56 21.90 -12.49 -3.27
CA LEU A 56 21.20 -11.48 -4.07
C LEU A 56 20.26 -10.68 -3.16
N ARG A 57 20.54 -9.40 -2.96
CA ARG A 57 19.66 -8.47 -2.25
C ARG A 57 18.77 -7.73 -3.23
N LEU A 58 17.47 -7.97 -3.14
CA LEU A 58 16.47 -7.17 -3.85
C LEU A 58 16.15 -5.91 -3.02
N TYR A 59 16.42 -4.72 -3.56
CA TYR A 59 16.14 -3.48 -2.86
C TYR A 59 14.69 -3.04 -3.06
N ARG A 60 14.05 -2.87 -1.90
CA ARG A 60 12.69 -2.37 -1.67
C ARG A 60 11.58 -3.33 -2.11
N ALA A 61 10.58 -3.38 -1.25
CA ALA A 61 9.50 -4.33 -1.29
C ALA A 61 8.20 -3.71 -1.77
N CYS A 62 7.24 -4.57 -2.06
CA CYS A 62 5.85 -4.17 -2.16
C CYS A 62 5.30 -3.96 -0.75
N TYR A 63 4.50 -2.92 -0.56
CA TYR A 63 3.80 -2.61 0.68
C TYR A 63 2.30 -2.58 0.43
N TRP A 64 1.51 -2.69 1.49
CA TRP A 64 0.06 -2.59 1.40
C TRP A 64 -0.57 -1.63 2.41
N ALA A 65 -1.69 -1.02 2.03
CA ALA A 65 -2.52 -0.20 2.91
C ALA A 65 -4.00 -0.42 2.64
N SER A 66 -4.80 -0.40 3.71
CA SER A 66 -6.26 -0.36 3.66
C SER A 66 -6.73 1.03 4.04
N PHE A 67 -7.73 1.54 3.34
CA PHE A 67 -8.38 2.82 3.63
C PHE A 67 -9.86 2.64 3.98
N LYS A 68 -10.24 1.43 4.40
CA LYS A 68 -11.64 1.05 4.71
C LYS A 68 -12.32 2.02 5.68
N ASP A 69 -11.60 2.39 6.73
CA ASP A 69 -12.11 3.21 7.83
C ASP A 69 -11.78 4.71 7.64
N VAL A 70 -11.39 5.10 6.41
CA VAL A 70 -11.06 6.48 6.06
C VAL A 70 -12.18 7.07 5.22
N GLN A 71 -12.61 8.30 5.56
CA GLN A 71 -13.57 9.05 4.75
C GLN A 71 -12.97 9.31 3.35
N PRO A 72 -13.68 8.97 2.27
CA PRO A 72 -13.28 9.39 0.94
C PRO A 72 -13.27 10.92 0.80
N ALA A 73 -12.36 11.42 -0.02
CA ALA A 73 -12.13 12.83 -0.23
C ALA A 73 -13.07 13.42 -1.31
N TRP A 74 -14.39 13.23 -1.17
CA TRP A 74 -15.37 13.73 -2.15
C TRP A 74 -15.43 15.27 -2.19
N GLU A 75 -15.11 15.92 -1.08
CA GLU A 75 -15.11 17.38 -0.94
C GLU A 75 -13.97 18.04 -1.74
N ILE A 76 -12.98 17.28 -2.20
CA ILE A 76 -11.87 17.78 -3.00
C ILE A 76 -12.28 17.75 -4.49
N PRO A 77 -12.58 18.90 -5.13
CA PRO A 77 -13.05 18.91 -6.50
C PRO A 77 -11.88 18.65 -7.47
N GLY A 78 -12.13 17.80 -8.48
CA GLY A 78 -11.16 17.48 -9.55
C GLY A 78 -10.08 16.48 -9.13
N ASP A 79 -9.16 16.19 -10.06
CA ASP A 79 -8.04 15.23 -9.92
C ASP A 79 -6.90 15.75 -9.02
N LYS A 80 -7.22 16.47 -7.95
CA LYS A 80 -6.22 16.99 -7.01
C LYS A 80 -5.48 15.85 -6.31
N GLU A 81 -4.21 16.08 -6.04
CA GLU A 81 -3.37 15.11 -5.32
C GLU A 81 -3.73 15.02 -3.83
N VAL A 82 -3.83 13.79 -3.35
CA VAL A 82 -4.06 13.41 -1.95
C VAL A 82 -2.93 12.49 -1.51
N LYS A 83 -2.48 12.66 -0.27
CA LYS A 83 -1.44 11.80 0.32
C LYS A 83 -2.07 10.56 0.94
N ALA A 84 -1.74 9.39 0.40
CA ALA A 84 -2.09 8.09 0.92
C ALA A 84 -0.97 7.58 1.86
N PRO A 85 -1.19 7.53 3.18
CA PRO A 85 -0.22 6.98 4.11
C PRO A 85 -0.12 5.45 3.97
N VAL A 86 1.09 4.93 3.78
CA VAL A 86 1.35 3.48 3.69
C VAL A 86 2.38 3.07 4.74
N PRO A 87 2.01 2.31 5.78
CA PRO A 87 2.95 1.88 6.82
C PRO A 87 4.05 0.98 6.27
N LYS A 88 5.31 1.25 6.62
CA LYS A 88 6.48 0.44 6.21
C LYS A 88 6.47 -0.96 6.79
N ARG A 89 5.82 -1.15 7.94
CA ARG A 89 5.59 -2.47 8.55
C ARG A 89 4.65 -3.36 7.71
N ASN A 90 3.82 -2.77 6.86
CA ASN A 90 2.90 -3.52 5.99
C ASN A 90 3.63 -4.01 4.75
N LEU A 91 4.67 -4.80 4.95
CA LEU A 91 5.40 -5.48 3.88
C LEU A 91 4.49 -6.52 3.24
N LEU A 92 4.39 -6.51 1.92
CA LEU A 92 3.63 -7.52 1.18
C LEU A 92 4.50 -8.78 1.03
N THR A 93 4.46 -9.63 2.05
CA THR A 93 4.94 -11.01 2.02
C THR A 93 3.82 -11.97 1.59
N VAL A 94 4.17 -13.23 1.30
CA VAL A 94 3.19 -14.30 1.04
C VAL A 94 2.20 -14.40 2.20
N ASP A 95 2.68 -14.44 3.44
CA ASP A 95 1.83 -14.54 4.64
C ASP A 95 0.87 -13.36 4.77
N SER A 96 1.39 -12.14 4.55
CA SER A 96 0.54 -10.94 4.60
C SER A 96 -0.51 -10.95 3.49
N LEU A 97 -0.17 -11.40 2.28
CA LEU A 97 -1.12 -11.48 1.17
C LEU A 97 -2.22 -12.50 1.47
N LEU A 98 -1.86 -13.68 1.99
CA LEU A 98 -2.82 -14.68 2.44
C LEU A 98 -3.73 -14.10 3.53
N ALA A 99 -3.18 -13.40 4.51
CA ALA A 99 -3.97 -12.76 5.57
C ALA A 99 -4.94 -11.68 5.03
N LEU A 100 -4.61 -10.99 3.95
CA LEU A 100 -5.51 -10.04 3.28
C LEU A 100 -6.64 -10.73 2.51
N MET A 101 -6.39 -11.95 2.01
CA MET A 101 -7.35 -12.72 1.23
C MET A 101 -8.31 -13.54 2.11
N VAL A 102 -7.82 -13.98 3.27
CA VAL A 102 -8.65 -14.69 4.25
C VAL A 102 -9.49 -13.65 4.97
N ARG A 103 -10.78 -13.60 4.62
CA ARG A 103 -11.77 -12.86 5.42
C ARG A 103 -11.64 -13.40 6.86
N PRO A 104 -11.40 -12.57 7.89
CA PRO A 104 -11.56 -13.06 9.24
C PRO A 104 -12.99 -13.57 9.31
N VAL A 105 -13.15 -14.87 9.56
CA VAL A 105 -14.44 -15.42 9.95
C VAL A 105 -14.70 -14.80 11.30
N THR A 106 -15.36 -13.64 11.32
CA THR A 106 -15.88 -13.08 12.56
C THR A 106 -16.87 -14.11 13.06
N SER A 107 -16.51 -14.76 14.15
CA SER A 107 -17.28 -15.81 14.79
C SER A 107 -18.73 -15.39 14.93
N LEU A 108 -19.59 -16.06 14.16
CA LEU A 108 -21.01 -16.24 14.43
C LEU A 108 -21.16 -17.15 15.65
N GLU A 109 -20.62 -16.76 16.80
CA GLU A 109 -20.73 -17.52 18.07
C GLU A 109 -20.76 -16.51 19.22
N ALA A 110 -21.90 -15.82 19.35
CA ALA A 110 -22.41 -15.25 20.60
C ALA A 110 -23.86 -14.83 20.36
N SER A 111 -24.75 -15.83 20.33
CA SER A 111 -26.18 -15.64 20.65
C SER A 111 -26.37 -15.69 22.15
#